data_AF-A0A250IZJ7-F1
#
_entry.id   AF-A0A250IZJ7-F1
#
_cell.length_a   1.000
_cell.length_b   1.000
_cell.length_c   1.000
_cell.angle_alpha   90.00
_cell.angle_beta   90.00
_cell.angle_gamma   90.00
#
_symmetry.space_group_name_H-M   'P 1'
#
loop_
_entity.id
_entity.type
_entity.pdbx_description
1 polymer ?
#
loop_
_entity_poly.entity_id
_entity_poly.type
_entity_poly.pdbx_seq_one_letter_code
_entity_poly.pdbx_strand_id
1 'polypeptide(L)' 'MEAFWQYSQVLSGLLSGALLVEEAGGRISDTHGRPWSFTSRDFLATASALHAASVEVLSTIA' A
#
# COMPACT_ATOMS: atom_id res chain seq x y z
N MET A 1 -13.89 -1.11 3.11
CA MET A 1 -12.79 -1.54 2.23
C MET A 1 -11.59 -1.72 3.13
N GLU A 2 -11.02 -2.91 3.12
CA GLU A 2 -10.02 -3.38 4.08
C GLU A 2 -8.59 -3.32 3.51
N ALA A 3 -8.47 -3.28 2.18
CA ALA A 3 -7.22 -3.13 1.43
C ALA A 3 -7.45 -2.47 0.06
N PHE A 4 -6.46 -1.72 -0.42
CA PHE A 4 -6.36 -1.15 -1.76
C PHE A 4 -4.94 -1.39 -2.30
N TRP A 5 -4.81 -1.80 -3.55
CA TRP A 5 -3.52 -1.91 -4.23
C TRP A 5 -3.61 -1.38 -5.65
N GLN A 6 -2.50 -0.86 -6.17
CA GLN A 6 -2.35 -0.57 -7.60
C GLN A 6 -0.91 -0.78 -8.06
N TYR A 7 -0.78 -1.22 -9.30
CA TYR A 7 0.47 -1.11 -10.08
C TYR A 7 0.45 0.25 -10.80
N SER A 8 1.52 1.04 -10.71
CA SER A 8 1.71 2.42 -11.26
C SER A 8 1.82 3.55 -10.21
N GLN A 9 2.52 4.62 -10.61
CA GLN A 9 2.92 5.78 -9.82
C GLN A 9 2.03 7.02 -10.08
N VAL A 10 0.71 6.88 -10.09
CA VAL A 10 -0.17 8.06 -10.22
C VAL A 10 -0.19 8.83 -8.88
N LEU A 11 0.83 9.66 -8.68
CA LEU A 11 1.15 10.27 -7.38
C LEU A 11 0.10 11.27 -6.86
N SER A 12 -0.64 11.91 -7.76
CA SER A 12 -1.64 12.94 -7.39
C SER A 12 -2.75 12.42 -6.47
N GLY A 13 -3.07 11.12 -6.54
CA GLY A 13 -4.02 10.46 -5.64
C GLY A 13 -3.37 9.62 -4.53
N LEU A 14 -2.17 9.07 -4.77
CA LEU A 14 -1.53 8.17 -3.81
C LEU A 14 -1.01 8.88 -2.56
N LEU A 15 -0.44 10.08 -2.71
CA LEU A 15 0.19 10.76 -1.57
C LEU A 15 -0.83 11.14 -0.49
N SER A 16 -1.94 11.76 -0.89
CA SER A 16 -3.00 12.15 0.05
C SER A 16 -3.69 10.92 0.65
N GLY A 17 -3.88 9.86 -0.14
CA GLY A 17 -4.39 8.58 0.33
C GLY A 17 -3.47 7.91 1.36
N ALA A 18 -2.16 7.92 1.12
CA ALA A 18 -1.16 7.35 2.03
C ALA A 18 -1.23 8.03 3.40
N LEU A 19 -1.21 9.37 3.43
CA LEU A 19 -1.31 10.14 4.67
C LEU A 19 -2.60 9.81 5.43
N LEU A 20 -3.75 9.81 4.73
CA LEU A 20 -5.03 9.52 5.36
C LEU A 20 -5.08 8.11 6.00
N VAL A 21 -4.53 7.11 5.31
CA VAL A 21 -4.48 5.74 5.80
C VAL A 21 -3.56 5.62 7.02
N GLU A 22 -2.39 6.25 7.00
CA GLU A 22 -1.47 6.24 8.15
C GLU A 22 -2.08 6.92 9.39
N GLU A 23 -2.71 8.08 9.23
CA GLU A 23 -3.41 8.80 10.32
C GLU A 23 -4.58 7.97 10.88
N ALA A 24 -5.22 7.14 10.06
CA ALA A 24 -6.26 6.21 10.49
C ALA A 24 -5.71 4.91 11.13
N GLY A 25 -4.38 4.77 11.29
CA GLY A 25 -3.74 3.58 11.86
C GLY A 25 -3.59 2.41 10.89
N GLY A 26 -3.75 2.65 9.59
CA GLY A 26 -3.45 1.70 8.52
C GLY A 26 -1.96 1.56 8.24
N ARG A 27 -1.64 0.79 7.20
CA ARG A 27 -0.27 0.53 6.74
C ARG A 27 -0.14 0.81 5.26
N ILE A 28 0.94 1.48 4.89
CA ILE A 28 1.34 1.77 3.52
C ILE A 28 2.67 1.07 3.22
N SER A 29 2.74 0.34 2.11
CA SER A 29 3.95 -0.32 1.61
C SER A 29 3.93 -0.46 0.09
N ASP A 30 5.00 -1.00 -0.48
CA ASP A 30 4.96 -1.68 -1.77
C ASP A 30 4.33 -3.09 -1.61
N THR A 31 4.07 -3.80 -2.73
CA THR A 31 3.49 -5.16 -2.72
C THR A 31 4.39 -6.22 -2.07
N HIS A 32 5.66 -5.90 -1.82
CA HIS A 32 6.62 -6.74 -1.11
C HIS A 32 6.79 -6.35 0.37
N GLY A 33 5.95 -5.45 0.89
CA GLY A 33 5.96 -5.02 2.29
C GLY A 33 7.10 -4.04 2.65
N ARG A 34 7.80 -3.48 1.66
CA ARG A 34 8.82 -2.45 1.91
C ARG A 34 8.15 -1.09 2.07
N PRO A 35 8.72 -0.16 2.85
CA PRO A 35 8.16 1.19 2.96
C PRO A 35 7.92 1.80 1.59
N TRP A 36 6.71 2.33 1.38
CA TRP A 36 6.38 3.00 0.13
C TRP A 36 7.12 4.33 0.01
N SER A 37 7.47 4.70 -1.21
CA SER A 37 8.07 5.99 -1.54
C SER A 37 7.59 6.46 -2.92
N PHE A 38 7.91 7.71 -3.27
CA PHE A 38 7.59 8.26 -4.59
C PHE A 38 8.27 7.54 -5.77
N THR A 39 9.21 6.64 -5.50
CA THR A 39 9.88 5.81 -6.52
C THR A 39 9.41 4.36 -6.54
N SER A 40 8.49 3.98 -5.64
CA SER A 40 7.91 2.64 -5.59
C SER A 40 7.05 2.39 -6.83
N ARG A 41 7.18 1.20 -7.43
CA ARG A 41 6.48 0.85 -8.68
C ARG A 41 4.99 0.55 -8.48
N ASP A 42 4.63 0.21 -7.25
CA ASP A 42 3.30 -0.13 -6.83
C ASP A 42 3.02 0.48 -5.45
N PHE A 43 1.78 0.30 -5.02
CA PHE A 43 1.26 0.85 -3.78
C PHE A 43 0.30 -0.15 -3.15
N LEU A 44 0.45 -0.37 -1.85
CA LEU A 44 -0.43 -1.19 -1.02
C LEU A 44 -0.84 -0.38 0.21
N ALA A 45 -2.15 -0.17 0.37
CA ALA A 45 -2.77 0.40 1.55
C ALA A 45 -3.69 -0.61 2.21
N THR A 46 -3.54 -0.84 3.51
CA THR A 46 -4.33 -1.85 4.23
C THR A 46 -4.67 -1.41 5.64
N ALA A 47 -5.76 -1.92 6.20
CA ALA A 47 -5.89 -1.97 7.65
C ALA A 47 -4.73 -2.76 8.27
N SER A 48 -4.20 -2.32 9.42
CA SER A 48 -3.00 -2.92 10.03
C SER A 48 -3.09 -4.45 10.21
N ALA A 49 -4.26 -4.98 10.54
CA ALA A 49 -4.48 -6.42 10.75
C ALA A 49 -4.36 -7.26 9.48
N LEU A 50 -4.54 -6.67 8.29
CA LEU A 50 -4.55 -7.39 7.00
C LEU A 50 -3.23 -7.22 6.22
N HIS A 51 -2.31 -6.38 6.70
CA HIS A 51 -1.13 -5.99 5.93
C HIS A 51 -0.23 -7.18 5.55
N ALA A 52 0.12 -8.01 6.53
CA ALA A 52 0.99 -9.17 6.31
C ALA A 52 0.39 -10.18 5.31
N ALA A 53 -0.91 -10.49 5.46
CA ALA A 53 -1.61 -11.40 4.54
C ALA A 53 -1.73 -10.80 3.13
N SER A 54 -1.89 -9.49 3.01
CA SER A 54 -1.94 -8.82 1.71
C SER A 54 -0.59 -8.89 0.99
N VAL A 55 0.52 -8.67 1.70
CA VAL A 55 1.88 -8.82 1.17
C VAL A 55 2.15 -10.27 0.75
N GLU A 56 1.76 -11.23 1.58
CA GLU A 56 1.92 -12.66 1.27
C GLU A 56 1.27 -13.04 -0.07
N VAL A 57 0.04 -12.56 -0.31
CA VAL A 57 -0.66 -12.84 -1.57
C VAL A 57 -0.08 -12.04 -2.73
N LEU A 58 0.06 -10.71 -2.59
CA LEU A 58 0.41 -9.82 -3.70
C LEU A 58 1.85 -10.01 -4.17
N SER A 59 2.79 -10.33 -3.28
CA SER A 59 4.19 -10.59 -3.64
C SER A 59 4.39 -11.78 -4.58
N THR A 60 3.37 -12.63 -4.76
CA THR A 60 3.41 -13.77 -5.68
C THR A 60 2.97 -13.44 -7.11
N ILE A 61 2.30 -12.29 -7.30
CA ILE A 61 1.70 -11.89 -8.58
C ILE A 61 2.11 -10.50 -9.08
N ALA A 62 2.81 -9.72 -8.25
CA ALA A 62 3.27 -8.37 -8.55
C ALA A 62 4.70 -8.35 -9.12
#